data_AF-A0A974DEY3-F1
#
_entry.id   AF-A0A974DEY3-F1
#
_cell.length_a   1.000
_cell.length_b   1.000
_cell.length_c   1.000
_cell.angle_alpha   90.00
_cell.angle_beta   90.00
_cell.angle_gamma   90.00
#
_symmetry.space_group_name_H-M   'P 1'
#
loop_
_entity.id
_entity.type
_entity.pdbx_description
1 polymer ?
#
loop_
_entity_poly.entity_id
_entity_poly.type
_entity_poly.pdbx_seq_one_letter_code
_entity_poly.pdbx_strand_id
1 'polypeptide(L)'
;MELEEFERNNSQSRLLSSPVPQICRTEDCCLGIDEAGRGPVLDSKTLSEADRERLFEKLNGSSDYIGWALHILSPNIISTSMQQRAKYNLNALSHDTAIGLIQFALDAGVQLTEVFVDTVGPAEKYQEKLKKIFPELDVTVRPKADSLFPVVSAASICAKVARDRVVKDWKFVEDLGELDADYGSGYPNDPKTKEWLSRHLDPVFGYPQFVRFSWSTAQTILDNKATPVAWGDEDDDSAGGKSSTPSVLSFFSAPKDVSQPQSHRFFQERHLQPLLEF
;
A
#
# COMPACT_ATOMS: atom_id res chain seq x y z
N MET A 1 14.28 -1.05 22.44
CA MET A 1 14.23 -1.61 21.07
C MET A 1 13.76 -0.49 20.15
N GLU A 2 14.21 -0.36 18.89
CA GLU A 2 13.76 0.76 18.01
C GLU A 2 12.24 0.79 17.72
N LEU A 3 11.50 -0.24 18.17
CA LEU A 3 10.04 -0.23 18.17
C LEU A 3 9.43 0.87 19.04
N GLU A 4 10.06 1.30 20.14
CA GLU A 4 9.49 2.30 21.06
C GLU A 4 9.26 3.67 20.39
N GLU A 5 10.05 4.02 19.37
CA GLU A 5 9.87 5.26 18.62
C GLU A 5 8.80 5.10 17.53
N PHE A 6 8.64 3.90 16.97
CA PHE A 6 7.55 3.58 16.06
C PHE A 6 6.19 3.47 16.80
N GLU A 7 6.17 2.90 18.00
CA GLU A 7 4.99 2.85 18.88
C GLU A 7 4.50 4.26 19.28
N ARG A 8 5.40 5.25 19.30
CA ARG A 8 5.07 6.66 19.54
C ARG A 8 4.40 7.34 18.35
N ASN A 9 4.77 6.96 17.12
CA ASN A 9 4.14 7.47 15.90
C ASN A 9 4.18 6.40 14.79
N ASN A 10 3.14 5.57 14.75
CA ASN A 10 2.97 4.51 13.76
C ASN A 10 2.14 4.93 12.54
N SER A 11 1.74 6.22 12.46
CA SER A 11 0.96 6.75 11.34
C SER A 11 1.75 6.85 10.03
N GLN A 12 3.08 6.80 10.11
CA GLN A 12 3.99 6.95 8.98
C GLN A 12 4.70 5.65 8.64
N SER A 13 5.12 5.52 7.38
CA SER A 13 5.95 4.41 6.96
C SER A 13 7.32 4.47 7.63
N ARG A 14 7.87 3.32 8.01
CA ARG A 14 9.16 3.25 8.71
C ARG A 14 9.92 1.97 8.37
N LEU A 15 11.22 2.10 8.21
CA LEU A 15 12.16 0.98 8.19
C LEU A 15 12.65 0.73 9.62
N LEU A 16 12.54 -0.51 10.08
CA LEU A 16 13.01 -0.99 11.36
C LEU A 16 13.96 -2.16 11.12
N SER A 17 15.03 -2.26 11.89
CA SER A 17 15.99 -3.37 11.73
C SER A 17 16.67 -3.73 13.04
N SER A 18 17.11 -4.97 13.15
CA SER A 18 18.09 -5.35 14.17
C SER A 18 19.49 -4.85 13.78
N PRO A 19 20.43 -4.76 14.74
CA PRO A 19 21.85 -4.70 14.40
C PRO A 19 22.25 -5.87 13.50
N VAL A 20 23.20 -5.63 12.59
CA VAL A 20 23.76 -6.68 11.72
C VAL A 20 24.72 -7.55 12.55
N PRO A 21 24.48 -8.87 12.67
CA PRO A 21 25.40 -9.76 13.36
C PRO A 21 26.77 -9.78 12.68
N GLN A 22 27.85 -9.86 13.45
CA GLN A 22 29.21 -9.77 12.88
C GLN A 22 29.50 -10.94 11.91
N ILE A 23 28.99 -12.14 12.22
CA ILE A 23 29.13 -13.33 11.36
C ILE A 23 28.51 -13.10 9.98
N CYS A 24 27.42 -12.35 9.89
CA CYS A 24 26.75 -12.03 8.63
C CYS A 24 27.56 -11.09 7.72
N ARG A 25 28.66 -10.50 8.21
CA ARG A 25 29.57 -9.66 7.42
C ARG A 25 30.73 -10.43 6.81
N THR A 26 30.93 -11.67 7.25
CA THR A 26 32.09 -12.48 6.87
C THR A 26 31.71 -13.82 6.25
N GLU A 27 30.54 -14.36 6.59
CA GLU A 27 30.05 -15.63 6.07
C GLU A 27 28.86 -15.43 5.13
N ASP A 28 28.77 -16.28 4.12
CA ASP A 28 27.68 -16.29 3.16
C ASP A 28 26.33 -16.43 3.86
N CYS A 29 25.42 -15.51 3.58
CA CYS A 29 24.11 -15.41 4.19
C CYS A 29 23.00 -15.68 3.18
N CYS A 30 21.90 -16.26 3.66
CA CYS A 30 20.64 -16.31 2.95
C CYS A 30 19.63 -15.32 3.55
N LEU A 31 18.76 -14.76 2.71
CA LEU A 31 17.71 -13.82 3.10
C LEU A 31 16.34 -14.37 2.71
N GLY A 32 15.38 -14.33 3.64
CA GLY A 32 13.98 -14.60 3.37
C GLY A 32 13.17 -13.31 3.30
N ILE A 33 12.29 -13.18 2.29
CA ILE A 33 11.37 -12.06 2.13
C ILE A 33 9.93 -12.59 2.13
N ASP A 34 9.12 -12.02 3.02
CA ASP A 34 7.68 -12.23 3.07
C ASP A 34 6.99 -10.93 3.56
N GLU A 35 5.67 -10.86 3.38
CA GLU A 35 4.84 -9.69 3.64
C GLU A 35 3.60 -10.03 4.48
N ALA A 36 3.04 -9.04 5.17
CA ALA A 36 1.78 -9.19 5.91
C ALA A 36 0.89 -7.96 5.70
N GLY A 37 -0.43 -8.18 5.68
CA GLY A 37 -1.41 -7.07 5.58
C GLY A 37 -1.69 -6.58 4.16
N ARG A 38 -1.37 -7.35 3.11
CA ARG A 38 -1.65 -6.99 1.71
C ARG A 38 -3.16 -6.97 1.38
N GLY A 39 -3.94 -7.90 1.94
CA GLY A 39 -5.39 -8.04 1.73
C GLY A 39 -5.94 -9.24 2.50
N PRO A 40 -7.20 -9.66 2.27
CA PRO A 40 -7.85 -10.78 2.95
C PRO A 40 -7.28 -12.11 2.44
N VAL A 41 -5.99 -12.30 2.55
CA VAL A 41 -5.41 -13.62 2.44
C VAL A 41 -5.81 -14.30 3.73
N LEU A 42 -6.49 -15.45 3.58
CA LEU A 42 -6.68 -16.43 4.64
C LEU A 42 -5.31 -16.63 5.30
N ASP A 43 -5.02 -15.87 6.35
CA ASP A 43 -3.91 -16.12 7.24
C ASP A 43 -4.12 -17.59 7.61
N SER A 44 -3.28 -18.47 7.09
CA SER A 44 -3.26 -19.86 7.51
C SER A 44 -2.85 -19.79 8.97
N LYS A 45 -3.85 -19.71 9.85
CA LYS A 45 -3.71 -19.57 11.31
C LYS A 45 -3.24 -20.89 11.91
N THR A 46 -2.18 -21.45 11.35
CA THR A 46 -1.48 -22.60 11.95
C THR A 46 -0.82 -22.18 13.27
N LEU A 47 -0.46 -20.89 13.42
CA LEU A 47 0.10 -20.33 14.65
C LEU A 47 -0.79 -19.23 15.22
N SER A 48 -0.98 -19.25 16.55
CA SER A 48 -1.67 -18.18 17.27
C SER A 48 -0.82 -16.90 17.33
N GLU A 49 -1.43 -15.75 17.65
CA GLU A 49 -0.70 -14.49 17.88
C GLU A 49 0.36 -14.64 18.97
N ALA A 50 0.02 -15.26 20.10
CA ALA A 50 0.94 -15.51 21.20
C ALA A 50 2.11 -16.44 20.79
N ASP A 51 1.86 -17.42 19.92
CA ASP A 51 2.93 -18.28 19.42
C ASP A 51 3.88 -17.52 18.48
N ARG A 52 3.33 -16.64 17.62
CA ARG A 52 4.13 -15.77 16.73
C ARG A 52 4.99 -14.80 17.53
N GLU A 53 4.44 -14.20 18.58
CA GLU A 53 5.18 -13.33 19.49
C GLU A 53 6.35 -14.07 20.15
N ARG A 54 6.09 -15.26 20.72
CA ARG A 54 7.15 -16.09 21.32
C ARG A 54 8.23 -16.49 20.32
N LEU A 55 7.88 -16.76 19.06
CA LEU A 55 8.85 -17.09 18.01
C LEU A 55 9.66 -15.86 17.61
N PHE A 56 9.03 -14.69 17.51
CA PHE A 56 9.73 -13.44 17.25
C PHE A 56 10.73 -13.09 18.36
N GLU A 57 10.35 -13.26 19.64
CA GLU A 57 11.27 -13.08 20.76
C GLU A 57 12.50 -14.00 20.68
N LYS A 58 12.30 -15.26 20.25
CA LYS A 58 13.41 -16.19 20.03
C LYS A 58 14.30 -15.74 18.88
N LEU A 59 13.73 -15.31 17.75
CA LEU A 59 14.49 -14.77 16.61
C LEU A 59 15.32 -13.55 17.04
N ASN A 60 14.71 -12.64 17.80
CA ASN A 60 15.36 -11.43 18.30
C ASN A 60 16.43 -11.74 19.37
N GLY A 61 16.25 -12.80 20.16
CA GLY A 61 17.25 -13.29 21.12
C GLY A 61 18.44 -14.00 20.48
N SER A 62 18.30 -14.46 19.23
CA SER A 62 19.37 -15.08 18.42
C SER A 62 20.19 -14.05 17.62
N SER A 63 20.36 -12.83 18.16
CA SER A 63 21.00 -11.68 17.49
C SER A 63 22.48 -11.88 17.13
N ASP A 64 23.11 -12.94 17.61
CA ASP A 64 24.50 -13.26 17.30
C ASP A 64 24.66 -13.82 15.88
N TYR A 65 23.58 -14.34 15.27
CA TYR A 65 23.60 -14.95 13.94
C TYR A 65 22.34 -14.72 13.10
N ILE A 66 21.27 -14.14 13.67
CA ILE A 66 20.06 -13.76 12.95
C ILE A 66 19.92 -12.24 12.96
N GLY A 67 19.78 -11.67 11.77
CA GLY A 67 19.36 -10.28 11.57
C GLY A 67 17.97 -10.20 10.95
N TRP A 68 17.25 -9.12 11.20
CA TRP A 68 15.96 -8.85 10.57
C TRP A 68 15.80 -7.38 10.18
N ALA A 69 15.00 -7.13 9.14
CA ALA A 69 14.59 -5.79 8.73
C ALA A 69 13.12 -5.82 8.30
N LEU A 70 12.38 -4.75 8.60
CA LEU A 70 10.95 -4.60 8.36
C LEU A 70 10.69 -3.21 7.79
N HIS A 71 10.03 -3.15 6.64
CA HIS A 71 9.52 -1.89 6.10
C HIS A 71 8.00 -1.85 6.29
N ILE A 72 7.55 -1.08 7.27
CA ILE A 72 6.13 -0.87 7.55
C ILE A 72 5.64 0.23 6.63
N LEU A 73 4.64 -0.06 5.79
CA LEU A 73 4.00 0.91 4.92
C LEU A 73 2.68 1.39 5.53
N SER A 74 2.57 2.70 5.78
CA SER A 74 1.33 3.30 6.27
C SER A 74 0.19 3.16 5.25
N PRO A 75 -1.08 3.05 5.69
CA PRO A 75 -2.23 3.04 4.79
C PRO A 75 -2.29 4.30 3.91
N ASN A 76 -1.82 5.45 4.42
CA ASN A 76 -1.70 6.70 3.68
C ASN A 76 -0.70 6.59 2.52
N ILE A 77 0.50 6.03 2.74
CA ILE A 77 1.46 5.80 1.64
C ILE A 77 0.88 4.82 0.62
N ILE A 78 0.21 3.74 1.04
CA ILE A 78 -0.43 2.81 0.10
C ILE A 78 -1.51 3.52 -0.74
N SER A 79 -2.30 4.40 -0.13
CA SER A 79 -3.34 5.17 -0.82
C SER A 79 -2.75 6.17 -1.80
N THR A 80 -1.87 7.05 -1.31
CA THR A 80 -1.26 8.10 -2.12
C THR A 80 -0.39 7.54 -3.23
N SER A 81 0.31 6.42 -3.03
CA SER A 81 1.05 5.70 -4.07
C SER A 81 0.14 5.15 -5.16
N MET A 82 -1.01 4.58 -4.81
CA MET A 82 -1.91 3.96 -5.80
C MET A 82 -2.80 4.95 -6.54
N GLN A 83 -2.99 6.15 -5.99
CA GLN A 83 -3.83 7.22 -6.55
C GLN A 83 -3.00 8.34 -7.20
N GLN A 84 -1.72 8.08 -7.51
CA GLN A 84 -0.90 9.02 -8.28
C GLN A 84 -1.40 9.14 -9.73
N ARG A 85 -1.08 10.26 -10.37
CA ARG A 85 -1.33 10.49 -11.81
C ARG A 85 -0.76 9.39 -12.68
N ALA A 86 0.46 8.96 -12.38
CA ALA A 86 1.08 7.80 -13.02
C ALA A 86 0.60 6.52 -12.33
N LYS A 87 0.06 5.58 -13.10
CA LYS A 87 -0.44 4.31 -12.56
C LYS A 87 0.68 3.56 -11.83
N TYR A 88 0.50 3.39 -10.52
CA TYR A 88 1.41 2.62 -9.68
C TYR A 88 0.60 1.68 -8.78
N ASN A 89 0.61 0.39 -9.12
CA ASN A 89 -0.28 -0.58 -8.46
C ASN A 89 0.37 -1.23 -7.23
N LEU A 90 -0.45 -1.95 -6.44
CA LEU A 90 -0.01 -2.60 -5.21
C LEU A 90 1.12 -3.63 -5.42
N ASN A 91 1.15 -4.30 -6.57
CA ASN A 91 2.23 -5.26 -6.87
C ASN A 91 3.55 -4.54 -7.12
N ALA A 92 3.52 -3.39 -7.82
CA ALA A 92 4.70 -2.57 -8.02
C ALA A 92 5.22 -2.05 -6.67
N LEU A 93 4.34 -1.52 -5.82
CA LEU A 93 4.69 -1.07 -4.46
C LEU A 93 5.31 -2.20 -3.60
N SER A 94 4.70 -3.39 -3.59
CA SER A 94 5.22 -4.57 -2.87
C SER A 94 6.60 -4.98 -3.42
N HIS A 95 6.76 -5.10 -4.74
CA HIS A 95 8.04 -5.48 -5.34
C HIS A 95 9.14 -4.46 -5.06
N ASP A 96 8.85 -3.17 -5.17
CA ASP A 96 9.86 -2.12 -4.96
C ASP A 96 10.25 -2.02 -3.48
N THR A 97 9.31 -2.29 -2.57
CA THR A 97 9.59 -2.38 -1.12
C THR A 97 10.48 -3.56 -0.79
N ALA A 98 10.22 -4.73 -1.37
CA ALA A 98 11.05 -5.92 -1.21
C ALA A 98 12.47 -5.71 -1.79
N ILE A 99 12.57 -5.08 -2.97
CA ILE A 99 13.85 -4.68 -3.57
C ILE A 99 14.61 -3.75 -2.62
N GLY A 100 13.93 -2.76 -2.04
CA GLY A 100 14.52 -1.85 -1.06
C GLY A 100 15.06 -2.56 0.19
N LEU A 101 14.37 -3.60 0.68
CA LEU A 101 14.85 -4.40 1.81
C LEU A 101 16.08 -5.24 1.47
N ILE A 102 16.12 -5.84 0.27
CA ILE A 102 17.30 -6.57 -0.22
C ILE A 102 18.49 -5.60 -0.34
N GLN A 103 18.28 -4.44 -0.96
CA GLN A 103 19.31 -3.42 -1.10
C GLN A 103 19.80 -2.92 0.27
N PHE A 104 18.90 -2.69 1.22
CA PHE A 104 19.25 -2.30 2.57
C PHE A 104 20.17 -3.32 3.26
N ALA A 105 19.91 -4.63 3.10
CA ALA A 105 20.78 -5.67 3.66
C ALA A 105 22.20 -5.63 3.06
N LEU A 106 22.30 -5.43 1.74
CA LEU A 106 23.58 -5.26 1.04
C LEU A 106 24.33 -4.01 1.53
N ASP A 107 23.65 -2.87 1.60
CA ASP A 107 24.22 -1.59 2.03
C ASP A 107 24.66 -1.63 3.50
N ALA A 108 23.96 -2.41 4.33
CA ALA A 108 24.34 -2.66 5.71
C ALA A 108 25.58 -3.56 5.85
N GLY A 109 26.09 -4.11 4.76
CA GLY A 109 27.32 -4.91 4.67
C GLY A 109 27.12 -6.40 5.00
N VAL A 110 25.92 -6.94 4.78
CA VAL A 110 25.66 -8.38 4.87
C VAL A 110 26.27 -9.08 3.64
N GLN A 111 26.98 -10.19 3.84
CA GLN A 111 27.50 -11.05 2.77
C GLN A 111 26.38 -11.91 2.19
N LEU A 112 25.43 -11.26 1.52
CA LEU A 112 24.24 -11.91 0.99
C LEU A 112 24.58 -12.66 -0.30
N THR A 113 24.27 -13.96 -0.35
CA THR A 113 24.48 -14.81 -1.52
C THR A 113 23.18 -15.40 -2.06
N GLU A 114 22.21 -15.71 -1.19
CA GLU A 114 20.94 -16.33 -1.57
C GLU A 114 19.73 -15.51 -1.08
N VAL A 115 18.70 -15.38 -1.92
CA VAL A 115 17.45 -14.67 -1.59
C VAL A 115 16.26 -15.55 -1.94
N PHE A 116 15.40 -15.79 -0.96
CA PHE A 116 14.15 -16.54 -1.09
C PHE A 116 12.96 -15.61 -0.86
N VAL A 117 12.00 -15.58 -1.79
CA VAL A 117 10.87 -14.64 -1.74
C VAL A 117 9.55 -15.39 -1.88
N ASP A 118 8.60 -15.15 -0.97
CA ASP A 118 7.21 -15.60 -1.14
C ASP A 118 6.45 -14.70 -2.13
N THR A 119 5.54 -15.30 -2.91
CA THR A 119 4.69 -14.54 -3.82
C THR A 119 3.31 -15.14 -3.99
N VAL A 120 2.32 -14.27 -4.16
CA VAL A 120 0.95 -14.64 -4.55
C VAL A 120 0.71 -14.52 -6.06
N GLY A 121 1.74 -14.14 -6.83
CA GLY A 121 1.66 -13.90 -8.27
C GLY A 121 2.60 -14.79 -9.10
N PRO A 122 2.78 -14.48 -10.39
CA PRO A 122 3.68 -15.23 -11.28
C PRO A 122 5.14 -15.12 -10.81
N ALA A 123 5.64 -16.19 -10.18
CA ALA A 123 6.98 -16.24 -9.59
C ALA A 123 8.09 -15.97 -10.61
N GLU A 124 7.98 -16.51 -11.82
CA GLU A 124 8.98 -16.39 -12.90
C GLU A 124 9.28 -14.93 -13.24
N LYS A 125 8.24 -14.12 -13.51
CA LYS A 125 8.40 -12.70 -13.85
C LYS A 125 9.02 -11.90 -12.71
N TYR A 126 8.66 -12.24 -11.47
CA TYR A 126 9.21 -11.53 -10.32
C TYR A 126 10.68 -11.94 -10.08
N GLN A 127 11.01 -13.21 -10.23
CA GLN A 127 12.38 -13.71 -10.16
C GLN A 127 13.26 -13.08 -11.24
N GLU A 128 12.78 -12.99 -12.48
CA GLU A 128 13.48 -12.29 -13.56
C GLU A 128 13.70 -10.81 -13.24
N LYS A 129 12.72 -10.12 -12.66
CA LYS A 129 12.86 -8.72 -12.21
C LYS A 129 13.98 -8.62 -11.18
N LEU A 130 13.98 -9.47 -10.15
CA LEU A 130 14.99 -9.44 -9.10
C LEU A 130 16.39 -9.82 -9.61
N LYS A 131 16.53 -10.86 -10.44
CA LYS A 131 17.81 -11.25 -11.05
C LYS A 131 18.40 -10.16 -11.95
N LYS A 132 17.58 -9.33 -12.60
CA LYS A 132 18.06 -8.17 -13.38
C LYS A 132 18.66 -7.08 -12.50
N ILE A 133 18.13 -6.91 -11.29
CA ILE A 133 18.57 -5.87 -10.34
C ILE A 133 19.77 -6.37 -9.52
N PHE A 134 19.72 -7.65 -9.11
CA PHE A 134 20.73 -8.32 -8.29
C PHE A 134 21.31 -9.53 -9.04
N PRO A 135 22.13 -9.32 -10.08
CA PRO A 135 22.64 -10.40 -10.92
C PRO A 135 23.60 -11.36 -10.20
N GLU A 136 24.25 -10.90 -9.14
CA GLU A 136 25.23 -11.68 -8.37
C GLU A 136 24.57 -12.59 -7.32
N LEU A 137 23.33 -12.30 -6.91
CA LEU A 137 22.61 -13.07 -5.91
C LEU A 137 21.92 -14.28 -6.53
N ASP A 138 21.88 -15.41 -5.82
CA ASP A 138 20.99 -16.50 -6.17
C ASP A 138 19.56 -16.23 -5.68
N VAL A 139 18.65 -15.91 -6.59
CA VAL A 139 17.30 -15.47 -6.26
C VAL A 139 16.30 -16.55 -6.66
N THR A 140 15.56 -17.02 -5.67
CA THR A 140 14.47 -17.98 -5.81
C THR A 140 13.15 -17.36 -5.34
N VAL A 141 12.20 -17.21 -6.25
CA VAL A 141 10.84 -16.75 -5.94
C VAL A 141 9.89 -17.92 -6.08
N ARG A 142 9.06 -18.19 -5.07
CA ARG A 142 8.11 -19.31 -5.09
C ARG A 142 6.82 -18.93 -4.38
N PRO A 143 5.67 -19.46 -4.82
CA PRO A 143 4.46 -19.40 -4.01
C PRO A 143 4.59 -20.35 -2.82
N LYS A 144 4.10 -19.92 -1.65
CA LYS A 144 4.17 -20.65 -0.37
C LYS A 144 5.62 -20.92 0.06
N ALA A 145 6.51 -19.97 -0.20
CA ALA A 145 7.92 -20.07 0.16
C ALA A 145 8.12 -20.13 1.69
N ASP A 146 7.21 -19.52 2.45
CA ASP A 146 7.13 -19.60 3.92
C ASP A 146 7.03 -21.03 4.46
N SER A 147 6.42 -21.94 3.69
CA SER A 147 6.28 -23.36 4.03
C SER A 147 7.46 -24.22 3.54
N LEU A 148 8.33 -23.66 2.71
CA LEU A 148 9.44 -24.36 2.06
C LEU A 148 10.80 -23.98 2.63
N PHE A 149 10.96 -22.71 3.02
CA PHE A 149 12.24 -22.14 3.44
C PHE A 149 12.12 -21.54 4.85
N PRO A 150 12.90 -22.02 5.84
CA PRO A 150 12.85 -21.51 7.21
C PRO A 150 13.08 -20.00 7.31
N VAL A 151 13.94 -19.43 6.47
CA VAL A 151 14.21 -17.97 6.45
C VAL A 151 13.01 -17.16 6.00
N VAL A 152 12.22 -17.67 5.05
CA VAL A 152 10.97 -17.03 4.62
C VAL A 152 9.89 -17.20 5.69
N SER A 153 9.84 -18.36 6.34
CA SER A 153 8.96 -18.60 7.50
C SER A 153 9.24 -17.61 8.64
N ALA A 154 10.52 -17.37 8.95
CA ALA A 154 10.94 -16.38 9.93
C ALA A 154 10.53 -14.96 9.52
N ALA A 155 10.75 -14.57 8.25
CA ALA A 155 10.29 -13.28 7.72
C ALA A 155 8.77 -13.11 7.84
N SER A 156 8.01 -14.18 7.58
CA SER A 156 6.56 -14.24 7.74
C SER A 156 6.11 -13.93 9.17
N ILE A 157 6.81 -14.51 10.16
CA ILE A 157 6.55 -14.27 11.59
C ILE A 157 6.84 -12.80 11.92
N CYS A 158 8.00 -12.28 11.54
CA CYS A 158 8.38 -10.87 11.78
C CYS A 158 7.34 -9.91 11.19
N ALA A 159 6.94 -10.13 9.93
CA ALA A 159 5.97 -9.27 9.25
C ALA A 159 4.59 -9.30 9.93
N LYS A 160 4.10 -10.49 10.32
CA LYS A 160 2.78 -10.64 10.96
C LYS A 160 2.76 -10.10 12.39
N VAL A 161 3.83 -10.30 13.17
CA VAL A 161 3.96 -9.71 14.52
C VAL A 161 3.97 -8.18 14.43
N ALA A 162 4.79 -7.63 13.53
CA ALA A 162 4.84 -6.18 13.33
C ALA A 162 3.47 -5.62 12.93
N ARG A 163 2.79 -6.23 11.94
CA ARG A 163 1.44 -5.85 11.51
C ARG A 163 0.48 -5.79 12.70
N ASP A 164 0.41 -6.86 13.50
CA ASP A 164 -0.56 -6.97 14.59
C ASP A 164 -0.30 -5.92 15.67
N ARG A 165 0.97 -5.69 16.04
CA ARG A 165 1.36 -4.62 16.97
C ARG A 165 1.00 -3.23 16.43
N VAL A 166 1.28 -2.95 15.16
CA VAL A 166 0.96 -1.67 14.50
C VAL A 166 -0.54 -1.38 14.56
N VAL A 167 -1.34 -2.38 14.20
CA VAL A 167 -2.80 -2.26 14.07
C VAL A 167 -3.43 -2.12 15.46
N LYS A 168 -3.00 -2.94 16.43
CA LYS A 168 -3.48 -2.90 17.82
C LYS A 168 -3.22 -1.58 18.51
N ASP A 169 -2.04 -0.99 18.31
CA ASP A 169 -1.62 0.23 18.98
C ASP A 169 -1.63 1.46 18.05
N TRP A 170 -2.44 1.42 16.98
CA TRP A 170 -2.51 2.48 15.98
C TRP A 170 -2.84 3.84 16.60
N LYS A 171 -2.06 4.87 16.24
CA LYS A 171 -2.27 6.27 16.63
C LYS A 171 -2.86 7.02 15.45
N PHE A 172 -4.16 7.32 15.56
CA PHE A 172 -4.84 8.18 14.58
C PHE A 172 -4.23 9.58 14.62
N VAL A 173 -4.02 10.16 13.43
CA VAL A 173 -3.50 11.52 13.27
C VAL A 173 -4.63 12.52 13.48
N GLU A 174 -5.84 12.12 13.10
CA GLU A 174 -7.07 12.87 13.24
C GLU A 174 -7.61 12.79 14.69
N ASP A 175 -8.17 13.90 15.18
CA ASP A 175 -8.96 13.91 16.41
C ASP A 175 -10.36 13.37 16.11
N LEU A 176 -10.53 12.07 16.34
CA LEU A 176 -11.76 11.33 16.06
C LEU A 176 -12.71 11.27 17.26
N GLY A 177 -12.42 11.98 18.36
CA GLY A 177 -13.23 11.93 19.59
C GLY A 177 -13.17 10.58 20.31
N GLU A 178 -14.33 10.06 20.75
CA GLU A 178 -14.43 8.70 21.33
C GLU A 178 -14.20 7.65 20.24
N LEU A 179 -12.94 7.25 20.11
CA LEU A 179 -12.50 6.25 19.14
C LEU A 179 -13.08 4.87 19.45
N ASP A 180 -13.89 4.37 18.53
CA ASP A 180 -14.17 2.94 18.44
C ASP A 180 -12.97 2.24 17.80
N ALA A 181 -12.05 1.76 18.63
CA ALA A 181 -10.88 0.98 18.20
C ALA A 181 -11.26 -0.42 17.67
N ASP A 182 -12.55 -0.77 17.65
CA ASP A 182 -13.05 -2.06 17.23
C ASP A 182 -13.50 -2.07 15.76
N TYR A 183 -12.54 -1.87 14.85
CA TYR A 183 -12.74 -1.86 13.39
C TYR A 183 -12.88 -3.27 12.76
N GLY A 184 -12.97 -4.32 13.58
CA GLY A 184 -13.00 -5.71 13.13
C GLY A 184 -11.66 -6.18 12.57
N SER A 185 -11.70 -7.05 11.57
CA SER A 185 -10.49 -7.62 10.97
C SER A 185 -9.72 -6.67 10.04
N GLY A 186 -10.34 -5.54 9.65
CA GLY A 186 -9.79 -4.61 8.67
C GLY A 186 -9.96 -5.07 7.21
N TYR A 187 -10.63 -6.21 6.97
CA TYR A 187 -10.85 -6.76 5.64
C TYR A 187 -12.18 -6.32 5.04
N PRO A 188 -12.28 -6.21 3.70
CA PRO A 188 -13.43 -5.60 3.05
C PRO A 188 -14.64 -6.54 3.06
N ASN A 189 -14.45 -7.82 3.38
CA ASN A 189 -15.54 -8.80 3.49
C ASN A 189 -16.08 -8.92 4.92
N ASP A 190 -15.44 -8.29 5.89
CA ASP A 190 -15.88 -8.30 7.28
C ASP A 190 -17.03 -7.29 7.48
N PRO A 191 -18.23 -7.75 7.91
CA PRO A 191 -19.34 -6.86 8.21
C PRO A 191 -18.98 -5.74 9.18
N LYS A 192 -18.15 -6.05 10.19
CA LYS A 192 -17.75 -5.09 11.22
C LYS A 192 -16.87 -3.99 10.67
N THR A 193 -15.94 -4.35 9.78
CA THR A 193 -15.10 -3.37 9.07
C THR A 193 -15.94 -2.48 8.15
N LYS A 194 -16.92 -3.03 7.42
CA LYS A 194 -17.83 -2.21 6.59
C LYS A 194 -18.67 -1.24 7.41
N GLU A 195 -19.15 -1.69 8.56
CA GLU A 195 -19.89 -0.86 9.50
C GLU A 195 -19.01 0.26 10.05
N TRP A 196 -17.79 -0.06 10.47
CA TRP A 196 -16.82 0.92 10.95
C TRP A 196 -16.51 1.98 9.89
N LEU A 197 -16.27 1.57 8.64
CA LEU A 197 -16.09 2.51 7.51
C LEU A 197 -17.31 3.42 7.36
N SER A 198 -18.52 2.86 7.35
CA SER A 198 -19.74 3.67 7.20
C SER A 198 -19.97 4.65 8.34
N ARG A 199 -19.54 4.33 9.57
CA ARG A 199 -19.66 5.20 10.75
C ARG A 199 -18.63 6.32 10.79
N HIS A 200 -17.45 6.11 10.23
CA HIS A 200 -16.33 7.06 10.25
C HIS A 200 -16.13 7.76 8.91
N LEU A 201 -17.21 7.90 8.13
CA LEU A 201 -17.20 8.65 6.88
C LEU A 201 -17.60 10.10 7.15
N ASP A 202 -16.65 11.02 6.99
CA ASP A 202 -16.89 12.44 6.90
C ASP A 202 -17.36 12.83 5.48
N PRO A 203 -18.38 13.69 5.32
CA PRO A 203 -18.90 14.08 4.00
C PRO A 203 -17.89 14.80 3.11
N VAL A 204 -16.88 15.48 3.66
CA VAL A 204 -15.92 16.30 2.89
C VAL A 204 -14.57 15.60 2.82
N PHE A 205 -14.06 15.12 3.94
CA PHE A 205 -12.72 14.53 4.05
C PHE A 205 -12.69 13.03 3.81
N GLY A 206 -13.85 12.35 3.82
CA GLY A 206 -13.90 10.91 3.67
C GLY A 206 -13.51 10.19 4.96
N TYR A 207 -12.37 9.50 4.96
CA TYR A 207 -11.92 8.67 6.07
C TYR A 207 -10.67 9.22 6.77
N PRO A 208 -10.38 8.80 8.01
CA PRO A 208 -9.06 9.00 8.60
C PRO A 208 -7.96 8.26 7.80
N GLN A 209 -6.71 8.73 7.89
CA GLN A 209 -5.54 8.20 7.19
C GLN A 209 -5.24 6.71 7.47
N PHE A 210 -5.88 6.11 8.47
CA PHE A 210 -5.85 4.68 8.72
C PHE A 210 -6.49 3.85 7.59
N VAL A 211 -7.44 4.41 6.85
CA VAL A 211 -8.14 3.73 5.76
C VAL A 211 -7.34 3.80 4.47
N ARG A 212 -7.25 2.67 3.75
CA ARG A 212 -6.68 2.64 2.40
C ARG A 212 -7.71 3.15 1.39
N PHE A 213 -7.62 4.41 0.98
CA PHE A 213 -8.52 5.01 -0.02
C PHE A 213 -8.40 4.34 -1.38
N SER A 214 -7.27 3.70 -1.69
CA SER A 214 -7.07 2.96 -2.94
C SER A 214 -7.87 1.65 -3.02
N TRP A 215 -8.56 1.23 -1.96
CA TRP A 215 -9.42 0.05 -1.99
C TRP A 215 -10.80 0.34 -2.57
N SER A 216 -11.26 -0.57 -3.43
CA SER A 216 -12.57 -0.46 -4.08
C SER A 216 -13.73 -0.36 -3.08
N THR A 217 -13.67 -1.05 -1.94
CA THR A 217 -14.73 -0.95 -0.91
C THR A 217 -14.78 0.45 -0.29
N ALA A 218 -13.62 1.08 -0.05
CA ALA A 218 -13.57 2.43 0.48
C ALA A 218 -14.07 3.44 -0.56
N GLN A 219 -13.61 3.33 -1.81
CA GLN A 219 -14.06 4.15 -2.96
C GLN A 219 -15.56 4.06 -3.17
N THR A 220 -16.12 2.86 -3.28
CA THR A 220 -17.57 2.69 -3.48
C THR A 220 -18.39 3.34 -2.37
N ILE A 221 -17.95 3.29 -1.11
CA ILE A 221 -18.68 3.95 -0.03
C ILE A 221 -18.52 5.49 -0.11
N LEU A 222 -17.31 5.98 -0.41
CA LEU A 222 -17.03 7.41 -0.66
C LEU A 222 -17.93 7.96 -1.78
N ASP A 223 -17.92 7.33 -2.95
CA ASP A 223 -18.65 7.79 -4.13
C ASP A 223 -20.17 7.85 -3.90
N ASN A 224 -20.69 6.94 -3.06
CA ASN A 224 -22.13 6.84 -2.80
C ASN A 224 -22.63 7.73 -1.65
N LYS A 225 -21.76 8.12 -0.71
CA LYS A 225 -22.18 8.74 0.56
C LYS A 225 -21.47 10.04 0.90
N ALA A 226 -20.30 10.32 0.33
CA ALA A 226 -19.57 11.57 0.54
C ALA A 226 -19.90 12.61 -0.54
N THR A 227 -19.41 13.82 -0.33
CA THR A 227 -19.53 14.92 -1.30
C THR A 227 -18.73 14.57 -2.56
N PRO A 228 -19.31 14.72 -3.77
CA PRO A 228 -18.57 14.48 -5.01
C PRO A 228 -17.37 15.42 -5.13
N VAL A 229 -16.22 14.86 -5.50
CA VAL A 229 -14.98 15.60 -5.79
C VAL A 229 -14.60 15.28 -7.23
N ALA A 230 -14.29 16.31 -8.02
CA ALA A 230 -13.80 16.15 -9.39
C ALA A 230 -12.31 16.53 -9.44
N TRP A 231 -11.47 15.58 -9.85
CA TRP A 231 -10.05 15.82 -10.05
C TRP A 231 -9.75 16.19 -11.51
N GLY A 232 -8.80 17.11 -11.73
CA GLY A 232 -8.47 17.58 -13.08
C GLY A 232 -7.82 16.54 -14.01
N ASP A 233 -7.54 15.35 -13.48
CA ASP A 233 -6.92 14.22 -14.18
C ASP A 233 -7.87 13.01 -14.28
N GLU A 234 -9.16 13.17 -13.96
CA GLU A 234 -10.17 12.17 -14.28
C GLU A 234 -10.27 12.07 -15.81
N ASP A 235 -9.51 11.13 -16.38
CA ASP A 235 -9.76 10.62 -17.72
C ASP A 235 -11.26 10.29 -17.80
N ASP A 236 -11.92 10.75 -18.86
CA ASP A 236 -13.35 10.60 -19.19
C ASP A 236 -13.82 9.12 -19.33
N ASP A 237 -13.04 8.17 -18.82
CA ASP A 237 -13.23 6.72 -18.87
C ASP A 237 -14.20 6.19 -17.79
N SER A 238 -14.66 7.06 -16.87
CA SER A 238 -15.73 6.74 -15.90
C SER A 238 -17.12 7.23 -16.35
N ALA A 239 -17.29 7.64 -17.61
CA ALA A 239 -18.60 7.79 -18.22
C ALA A 239 -19.21 6.41 -18.50
N GLY A 240 -19.89 5.85 -17.50
CA GLY A 240 -20.79 4.72 -17.70
C GLY A 240 -21.71 4.95 -18.90
N GLY A 241 -21.60 4.10 -19.91
CA GLY A 241 -22.65 3.77 -20.87
C GLY A 241 -23.36 4.94 -21.56
N LYS A 242 -22.65 5.74 -22.36
CA LYS A 242 -23.28 6.43 -23.51
C LYS A 242 -22.45 6.21 -24.77
N SER A 243 -22.94 5.28 -25.58
CA SER A 243 -22.65 5.16 -27.01
C SER A 243 -22.42 6.54 -27.64
N SER A 244 -21.17 6.85 -27.99
CA SER A 244 -20.77 8.10 -28.65
C SER A 244 -21.11 8.07 -30.16
N THR A 245 -22.33 7.68 -30.51
CA THR A 245 -22.87 7.89 -31.85
C THR A 245 -23.72 9.15 -31.80
N PRO A 246 -23.29 10.26 -32.45
CA PRO A 246 -24.10 11.46 -32.50
C PRO A 246 -25.43 11.14 -33.21
N SER A 247 -26.54 11.53 -32.58
CA SER A 247 -27.87 11.43 -33.18
C SER A 247 -27.91 12.20 -34.50
N VAL A 248 -28.46 11.57 -35.55
CA VAL A 248 -28.61 12.14 -36.91
C VAL A 248 -29.36 13.49 -36.91
N LEU A 249 -30.17 13.76 -35.88
CA LEU A 249 -30.86 15.05 -35.69
C LEU A 249 -29.90 16.24 -35.46
N SER A 250 -28.67 16.00 -34.99
CA SER A 250 -27.66 17.04 -34.82
C SER A 250 -27.19 17.66 -36.14
N PHE A 251 -27.31 16.94 -37.26
CA PHE A 251 -26.92 17.42 -38.60
C PHE A 251 -27.98 18.32 -39.26
N PHE A 252 -29.21 18.39 -38.73
CA PHE A 252 -30.32 19.15 -39.32
C PHE A 252 -30.65 20.44 -38.56
N SER A 253 -29.85 20.81 -37.57
CA SER A 253 -30.07 22.04 -36.80
C SER A 253 -29.52 23.25 -37.57
N ALA A 254 -30.36 24.26 -37.81
CA ALA A 254 -29.96 25.50 -38.46
C ALA A 254 -28.89 26.24 -37.64
N PRO A 255 -27.88 26.87 -38.28
CA PRO A 255 -26.85 27.61 -37.55
C PRO A 255 -27.50 28.80 -36.83
N LYS A 256 -27.34 28.87 -35.51
CA LYS A 256 -27.62 30.09 -34.75
C LYS A 256 -26.51 31.09 -35.05
N ASP A 257 -26.83 32.06 -35.90
CA ASP A 257 -25.99 33.23 -36.14
C ASP A 257 -26.10 34.17 -34.92
N VAL A 258 -25.19 34.00 -33.96
CA VAL A 258 -24.92 34.99 -32.92
C VAL A 258 -23.42 35.16 -32.89
N SER A 259 -22.94 36.21 -33.55
CA SER A 259 -21.55 36.65 -33.47
C SER A 259 -21.26 37.21 -32.08
N GLN A 260 -21.04 36.33 -31.10
CA GLN A 260 -20.34 36.74 -29.89
C GLN A 260 -18.92 37.16 -30.27
N PRO A 261 -18.45 38.36 -29.89
CA PRO A 261 -17.08 38.75 -30.15
C PRO A 261 -16.15 37.71 -29.52
N GLN A 262 -15.28 37.11 -30.34
CA GLN A 262 -14.30 36.16 -29.83
C GLN A 262 -13.44 36.85 -28.78
N SER A 263 -13.48 36.31 -27.56
CA SER A 263 -12.65 36.74 -26.44
C SER A 263 -11.19 36.84 -26.89
N HIS A 264 -10.51 37.96 -26.60
CA HIS A 264 -9.11 38.12 -26.97
C HIS A 264 -8.26 37.01 -26.32
N ARG A 265 -7.26 36.50 -27.06
CA ARG A 265 -6.37 35.41 -26.64
C ARG A 265 -5.85 35.57 -25.20
N PHE A 266 -5.51 36.80 -24.80
CA PHE A 266 -5.09 37.15 -23.44
C PHE A 266 -6.04 36.62 -22.35
N PHE A 267 -7.36 36.75 -22.52
CA PHE A 267 -8.37 36.33 -21.55
C PHE A 267 -8.61 34.82 -21.61
N GLN A 268 -8.59 34.23 -22.82
CA GLN A 268 -8.74 32.79 -23.01
C GLN A 268 -7.61 32.01 -22.31
N GLU A 269 -6.36 32.42 -22.52
CA GLU A 269 -5.18 31.77 -21.91
C GLU A 269 -5.13 31.88 -20.38
N ARG A 270 -5.88 32.83 -19.80
CA ARG A 270 -5.92 33.08 -18.35
C ARG A 270 -7.23 32.64 -17.70
N HIS A 271 -8.11 32.00 -18.47
CA HIS A 271 -9.44 31.58 -18.02
C HIS A 271 -10.26 32.73 -17.40
N LEU A 272 -10.14 33.94 -17.97
CA LEU A 272 -10.85 35.13 -17.51
C LEU A 272 -12.13 35.35 -18.33
N GLN A 273 -13.25 35.55 -17.65
CA GLN A 273 -14.54 35.83 -18.28
C GLN A 273 -15.23 37.03 -17.60
N PRO A 274 -16.00 37.84 -18.33
CA PRO A 274 -16.82 38.89 -17.74
C PRO A 274 -17.82 38.29 -16.75
N LEU A 275 -17.93 38.89 -15.57
CA LEU A 275 -18.94 38.49 -14.59
C LEU A 275 -20.28 39.10 -15.00
N LEU A 276 -21.23 38.25 -15.40
CA LEU A 276 -22.54 38.68 -15.90
C LEU A 276 -23.59 38.75 -14.78
N GLU A 277 -23.48 37.88 -13.76
CA GLU A 277 -24.35 37.86 -12.58
C GLU A 277 -23.51 37.42 -11.35
N PHE A 278 -23.91 37.90 -10.17
CA PHE A 278 -23.32 37.57 -8.86
C PHE A 278 -24.21 36.60 -8.10
#